data_AF-A0A8J6ULH0-F1
#
_entry.id   AF-A0A8J6ULH0-F1
#
_cell.length_a   1.000
_cell.length_b   1.000
_cell.length_c   1.000
_cell.angle_alpha   90.00
_cell.angle_beta   90.00
_cell.angle_gamma   90.00
#
_symmetry.space_group_name_H-M   'P 1'
#
loop_
_entity.id
_entity.type
_entity.pdbx_description
1 polymer ?
#
loop_
_entity_poly.entity_id
_entity_poly.type
_entity_poly.pdbx_seq_one_letter_code
_entity_poly.pdbx_strand_id
1 'polypeptide(L)'
;MGGEGAMLAASNSLKNNRNLVSKRKENKALEGSYANVKMKTFPKAIETDLIRIREKVQLANRKARIQLLVVYLVVLTVLILLSIYHLR
;
A
#
# COMPACT_ATOMS: atom_id res chain seq x y z
N MET A 1 21.42 15.99 17.56
CA MET A 1 19.97 15.72 17.61
C MET A 1 19.66 14.40 16.88
N GLY A 2 19.90 13.24 17.51
CA GLY A 2 19.68 11.92 16.89
C GLY A 2 18.86 10.93 17.74
N GLY A 3 18.53 11.28 18.98
CA GLY A 3 17.78 10.41 19.90
C GLY A 3 16.26 10.51 19.76
N GLU A 4 15.74 11.70 19.44
CA GLU A 4 14.30 11.95 19.40
C GLU A 4 13.60 11.17 18.29
N GLY A 5 14.19 11.10 17.09
CA GLY A 5 13.67 10.30 15.99
C GLY A 5 13.69 8.79 16.25
N ALA A 6 14.74 8.30 16.91
CA ALA A 6 14.87 6.88 17.26
C ALA A 6 13.84 6.46 18.32
N MET A 7 13.60 7.32 19.32
CA MET A 7 12.56 7.09 20.33
C MET A 7 11.14 7.14 19.73
N LEU A 8 10.88 8.03 18.77
CA LEU A 8 9.60 8.09 18.06
C LEU A 8 9.38 6.86 17.19
N ALA A 9 10.40 6.38 16.48
CA ALA A 9 10.33 5.15 15.70
C ALA A 9 10.08 3.91 16.57
N ALA A 10 10.74 3.81 17.72
CA ALA A 10 10.54 2.73 18.68
C ALA A 10 9.12 2.75 19.26
N SER A 11 8.61 3.93 19.64
CA SER A 11 7.25 4.11 20.15
C SER A 11 6.19 3.68 19.12
N ASN A 12 6.37 4.07 17.86
CA ASN A 12 5.47 3.69 16.77
C ASN A 12 5.55 2.18 16.46
N SER A 13 6.74 1.59 16.52
CA SER A 13 6.94 0.14 16.37
C SER A 13 6.21 -0.65 17.45
N LEU A 14 6.30 -0.22 18.71
CA LEU A 14 5.60 -0.86 19.84
C LEU A 14 4.07 -0.78 19.70
N LYS A 15 3.53 0.38 19.28
CA LYS A 15 2.10 0.54 19.01
C LYS A 15 1.61 -0.37 17.88
N ASN A 16 2.37 -0.44 16.79
CA ASN A 16 2.05 -1.33 15.67
C ASN A 16 2.08 -2.81 16.06
N ASN A 17 3.08 -3.23 16.84
CA ASN A 17 3.16 -4.60 17.33
C ASN A 17 1.95 -4.96 18.21
N ARG A 18 1.52 -4.06 19.10
CA ARG A 18 0.34 -4.28 19.95
C ARG A 18 -0.95 -4.42 19.14
N ASN A 19 -1.11 -3.62 18.09
CA ASN A 19 -2.24 -3.73 17.16
C ASN A 19 -2.21 -5.03 16.35
N LEU A 20 -1.02 -5.55 16.01
CA LEU A 20 -0.90 -6.86 15.36
C LEU A 20 -1.27 -8.00 16.31
N VAL A 21 -0.92 -7.91 17.58
CA VAL A 21 -1.32 -8.90 18.59
C VAL A 21 -2.83 -8.88 18.82
N SER A 22 -3.47 -7.71 18.89
CA SER A 22 -4.94 -7.62 19.03
C SER A 22 -5.66 -8.18 17.80
N LYS A 23 -5.18 -7.87 16.59
CA LYS A 23 -5.71 -8.44 15.33
C LYS A 23 -5.52 -9.95 15.22
N ARG A 24 -4.41 -10.52 15.72
CA ARG A 24 -4.27 -11.98 15.83
C ARG A 24 -5.32 -12.60 16.73
N LYS A 25 -5.68 -11.92 17.84
CA LYS A 25 -6.71 -12.40 18.76
C LYS A 25 -8.11 -12.37 18.14
N GLU A 26 -8.41 -11.37 17.31
CA GLU A 26 -9.65 -11.32 16.51
C GLU A 26 -9.68 -12.40 15.42
N ASN A 27 -8.53 -12.67 14.79
CA ASN A 27 -8.38 -13.71 13.77
C ASN A 27 -8.29 -15.14 14.34
N LYS A 28 -8.45 -15.35 15.65
CA LYS A 28 -8.49 -16.70 16.25
C LYS A 28 -9.59 -17.59 15.65
N ALA A 29 -10.68 -17.00 15.16
CA ALA A 29 -11.73 -17.73 14.44
C ALA A 29 -11.25 -18.35 13.10
N LEU A 30 -10.13 -17.85 12.55
CA LEU A 30 -9.48 -18.35 11.33
C LEU A 30 -8.29 -19.28 11.65
N GLU A 31 -8.03 -19.58 12.92
CA GLU A 31 -6.88 -20.41 13.36
C GLU A 31 -7.22 -21.91 13.45
N GLY A 32 -8.36 -22.32 12.88
CA GLY A 32 -8.75 -23.73 12.75
C GLY A 32 -7.98 -24.45 11.64
N SER A 33 -7.72 -25.75 11.82
CA SER A 33 -7.08 -26.58 10.80
C SER A 33 -7.95 -26.67 9.54
N TYR A 34 -7.54 -25.96 8.48
CA TYR A 34 -8.14 -26.06 7.14
C TYR A 34 -7.79 -27.38 6.42
N ALA A 35 -7.11 -28.32 7.08
CA ALA A 35 -6.71 -29.59 6.48
C ALA A 35 -7.90 -30.44 5.98
N ASN A 36 -9.10 -30.24 6.53
CA ASN A 36 -10.34 -30.91 6.11
C ASN A 36 -11.24 -30.06 5.19
N VAL A 37 -10.82 -28.85 4.82
CA VAL A 37 -11.61 -28.01 3.91
C VAL A 37 -11.29 -28.46 2.50
N LYS A 38 -12.24 -29.20 1.90
CA LYS A 38 -12.21 -29.54 0.48
C LYS A 38 -12.15 -28.23 -0.32
N MET A 39 -10.96 -27.91 -0.84
CA MET A 39 -10.78 -26.81 -1.79
C MET A 39 -11.80 -27.02 -2.91
N LYS A 40 -12.75 -26.10 -3.05
CA LYS A 40 -13.63 -26.09 -4.22
C LYS A 40 -12.73 -26.03 -5.45
N THR A 41 -12.98 -26.87 -6.44
CA THR A 41 -12.32 -26.80 -7.74
C THR A 41 -12.64 -25.45 -8.35
N PHE A 42 -11.68 -24.52 -8.28
CA PHE A 42 -11.77 -23.29 -9.02
C PHE A 42 -11.66 -23.64 -10.51
N PRO A 43 -12.54 -23.10 -11.37
CA PRO A 43 -12.37 -23.26 -12.80
C PRO A 43 -10.98 -22.73 -13.16
N LYS A 44 -10.20 -23.47 -13.96
CA LYS A 44 -8.94 -22.96 -14.50
C LYS A 44 -9.23 -21.62 -15.15
N ALA A 45 -8.52 -20.57 -14.73
CA ALA A 45 -8.71 -19.22 -15.23
C ALA A 45 -8.76 -19.26 -16.75
N ILE A 46 -9.90 -18.87 -17.32
CA ILE A 46 -10.10 -18.86 -18.77
C ILE A 46 -9.21 -17.75 -19.32
N GLU A 47 -8.52 -17.99 -20.43
CA GLU A 47 -7.59 -17.03 -21.03
C GLU A 47 -8.24 -15.65 -21.28
N THR A 48 -9.54 -15.64 -21.55
CA THR A 48 -10.36 -14.43 -21.73
C THR A 48 -10.46 -13.58 -20.46
N ASP A 49 -10.50 -14.19 -19.28
CA ASP A 49 -10.52 -13.46 -18.00
C ASP A 49 -9.15 -12.85 -17.69
N LEU A 50 -8.07 -13.55 -18.04
CA LEU A 50 -6.71 -13.05 -17.95
C LEU A 50 -6.48 -11.81 -18.83
N ILE A 51 -7.01 -11.81 -20.05
CA ILE A 51 -6.96 -10.66 -20.96
C ILE A 51 -7.74 -9.49 -20.36
N ARG A 52 -8.97 -9.72 -19.87
CA ARG A 52 -9.80 -8.67 -19.23
C ARG A 52 -9.13 -8.06 -18.01
N ILE A 53 -8.48 -8.87 -17.17
CA ILE A 53 -7.75 -8.38 -15.99
C ILE A 53 -6.57 -7.52 -16.45
N ARG A 54 -5.80 -7.98 -17.44
CA ARG A 54 -4.66 -7.23 -17.98
C ARG A 54 -5.09 -5.86 -18.51
N GLU A 55 -6.18 -5.78 -19.28
CA GLU A 55 -6.70 -4.51 -19.82
C GLU A 55 -7.13 -3.54 -18.71
N LYS A 56 -7.87 -4.04 -17.72
CA LYS A 56 -8.29 -3.22 -16.55
C LYS A 56 -7.09 -2.66 -15.79
N VAL A 57 -6.07 -3.49 -15.57
CA VAL A 57 -4.83 -3.08 -14.89
C VAL A 57 -4.07 -2.03 -15.71
N GLN A 58 -3.99 -2.20 -17.03
CA GLN A 58 -3.32 -1.22 -17.89
C GLN A 58 -4.02 0.14 -17.87
N LEU A 59 -5.35 0.17 -17.92
CA LEU A 59 -6.13 1.40 -17.84
C LEU A 59 -5.97 2.09 -16.47
N ALA A 60 -6.03 1.34 -15.38
CA ALA A 60 -5.80 1.87 -14.04
C ALA A 60 -4.39 2.46 -13.90
N ASN A 61 -3.37 1.76 -14.39
CA ASN A 61 -1.98 2.22 -14.34
C ASN A 61 -1.74 3.46 -15.21
N ARG A 62 -2.45 3.62 -16.33
CA ARG A 62 -2.38 4.86 -17.13
C ARG A 62 -2.95 6.04 -16.37
N LYS A 63 -4.14 5.88 -15.75
CA LYS A 63 -4.76 6.93 -14.94
C LYS A 63 -3.88 7.32 -13.75
N ALA A 64 -3.34 6.34 -13.03
CA ALA A 64 -2.45 6.57 -11.91
C ALA A 64 -1.17 7.31 -12.32
N ARG A 65 -0.57 6.96 -13.47
CA ARG A 65 0.61 7.66 -14.00
C ARG A 65 0.33 9.13 -14.33
N ILE A 66 -0.83 9.43 -14.92
CA ILE A 66 -1.22 10.81 -15.21
C ILE A 66 -1.42 11.60 -13.91
N GLN A 67 -2.14 11.03 -12.94
CA GLN A 67 -2.34 11.67 -11.63
C GLN A 67 -1.01 11.94 -10.92
N LEU A 68 -0.09 10.97 -10.96
CA LEU A 68 1.23 11.11 -10.37
C LEU A 68 2.05 12.21 -11.05
N LEU A 69 2.02 12.30 -12.38
CA LEU A 69 2.70 13.37 -13.12
C LEU A 69 2.13 14.76 -12.78
N VAL A 70 0.81 14.89 -12.65
CA VAL A 70 0.18 16.15 -12.26
C VAL A 70 0.61 16.56 -10.85
N VAL A 71 0.54 15.64 -9.88
CA VAL A 71 0.97 15.92 -8.50
C VAL A 71 2.46 16.27 -8.45
N TYR A 72 3.29 15.53 -9.19
CA TYR A 72 4.72 15.79 -9.28
C TYR A 72 5.02 17.19 -9.81
N LEU A 73 4.35 17.62 -10.90
CA LEU A 73 4.52 18.97 -11.43
C LEU A 73 4.12 20.05 -10.43
N VAL A 74 3.01 19.87 -9.72
CA VAL A 74 2.57 20.82 -8.68
C VAL A 74 3.57 20.92 -7.54
N VAL A 75 4.12 19.80 -7.08
CA VAL A 75 5.15 19.81 -6.03
C VAL A 75 6.42 20.52 -6.54
N LEU A 76 6.82 20.24 -7.77
CA LEU A 76 8.03 20.81 -8.37
C LEU A 76 7.91 22.33 -8.54
N THR A 77 6.76 22.84 -8.98
CA THR A 77 6.54 24.29 -9.09
C THR A 77 6.60 24.98 -7.73
N VAL A 78 6.01 24.39 -6.68
CA VAL A 78 6.10 24.92 -5.31
C VAL A 78 7.54 24.95 -4.82
N LEU A 79 8.32 23.89 -5.05
CA LEU A 79 9.74 23.83 -4.66
C LEU A 79 10.58 24.89 -5.39
N ILE A 80 10.32 25.13 -6.69
CA ILE A 80 11.00 26.20 -7.45
C ILE A 80 10.65 27.57 -6.87
N LEU A 81 9.38 27.83 -6.55
CA LEU A 81 8.98 29.12 -5.97
C LEU A 81 9.64 29.36 -4.61
N LEU A 82 9.71 28.32 -3.77
CA LEU A 82 10.40 28.39 -2.48
C LEU A 82 11.90 28.62 -2.63
N SER A 83 12.55 27.95 -3.59
CA SER A 83 13.99 28.14 -3.81
C SER A 83 14.31 29.54 -4.31
N ILE A 84 13.49 30.11 -5.21
CA ILE A 84 13.63 31.49 -5.67
C ILE A 84 13.43 32.48 -4.51
N TYR A 85 12.42 32.27 -3.67
CA TYR A 85 12.16 33.12 -2.51
C TYR A 85 13.32 33.12 -1.52
N HIS A 86 13.91 31.95 -1.23
CA HIS A 86 15.02 31.84 -0.29
C HIS A 86 16.36 32.33 -0.87
N LEU A 87 16.54 32.25 -2.20
CA LEU A 87 17.77 32.71 -2.86
C LEU A 87 17.81 34.25 -3.04
N ARG A 88 16.67 34.91 -2.93
CA ARG A 88 16.52 36.37 -3.00
C ARG A 88 16.50 36.99 -1.61
#